data_AF-A0A4S8LKX8-F1
#
_entry.id   AF-A0A4S8LKX8-F1
#
_cell.length_a   1.000
_cell.length_b   1.000
_cell.length_c   1.000
_cell.angle_alpha   90.00
_cell.angle_beta   90.00
_cell.angle_gamma   90.00
#
_symmetry.space_group_name_H-M   'P 1'
#
loop_
_entity.id
_entity.type
_entity.pdbx_description
1 polymer ?
#
loop_
_entity_poly.entity_id
_entity_poly.type
_entity_poly.pdbx_seq_one_letter_code
_entity_poly.pdbx_strand_id
1 'polypeptide(L)'
;MFSSVDPQIPIPDLRFVNAGVFVQLASDPKHIKSKSAGPQKSYIIEEKIDVPDNAEFIKYIHNGSPRPNLSHDDPGYNTALFLCAVQHIQYVKTHRLAYVSDFQGYGELLTDAQIMTSP
;
A
#
# COMPACT_ATOMS: atom_id res chain seq x y z
N MET A 1 36.54 22.64 8.40
CA MET A 1 35.93 22.04 7.19
C MET A 1 35.14 20.83 7.67
N PHE A 2 33.82 20.94 7.81
CA PHE A 2 32.97 19.77 8.03
C PHE A 2 32.63 19.22 6.66
N SER A 3 33.06 17.99 6.34
CA SER A 3 32.61 17.32 5.12
C SER A 3 31.12 17.05 5.26
N SER A 4 30.29 17.69 4.45
CA SER A 4 28.90 17.31 4.26
C SER A 4 28.88 15.96 3.56
N VAL A 5 28.91 14.87 4.33
CA VAL A 5 28.51 13.57 3.82
C VAL A 5 27.00 13.67 3.74
N ASP A 6 26.47 13.88 2.54
CA ASP A 6 25.02 13.77 2.34
C ASP A 6 24.61 12.40 2.86
N PRO A 7 23.68 12.30 3.83
CA PRO A 7 23.22 11.02 4.30
C PRO A 7 22.59 10.30 3.10
N GLN A 8 23.30 9.28 2.61
CA GLN A 8 22.78 8.39 1.57
C GLN A 8 21.68 7.57 2.22
N ILE A 9 20.43 8.05 2.10
CA ILE A 9 19.27 7.22 2.41
C ILE A 9 19.26 6.08 1.39
N PRO A 10 19.41 4.81 1.82
CA PRO A 10 19.33 3.70 0.89
C PRO A 10 17.94 3.70 0.27
N ILE A 11 17.87 3.66 -1.06
CA ILE A 11 16.60 3.62 -1.79
C ILE A 11 16.09 2.18 -1.72
N PRO A 12 14.94 1.93 -1.05
CA PRO A 12 14.42 0.58 -0.94
C PRO A 12 13.83 0.13 -2.29
N ASP A 13 13.97 -1.16 -2.61
CA ASP A 13 13.25 -1.79 -3.70
C ASP A 13 11.90 -2.28 -3.16
N LEU A 14 10.81 -1.65 -3.59
CA LEU A 14 9.47 -1.89 -3.07
C LEU A 14 8.51 -2.17 -4.21
N ARG A 15 7.59 -3.11 -4.01
CA ARG A 15 6.46 -3.35 -4.92
C ARG A 15 5.17 -3.58 -4.15
N PHE A 16 4.05 -3.33 -4.82
CA PHE A 16 2.76 -3.81 -4.32
C PHE A 16 2.62 -5.32 -4.52
N VAL A 17 1.89 -5.96 -3.61
CA VAL A 17 1.47 -7.35 -3.76
C VAL A 17 0.60 -7.52 -5.00
N ASN A 18 0.64 -8.71 -5.58
CA ASN A 18 -0.36 -9.07 -6.58
C ASN A 18 -1.71 -9.28 -5.89
N ALA A 19 -2.76 -8.63 -6.41
CA ALA A 19 -4.12 -8.74 -5.92
C ALA A 19 -5.08 -9.18 -7.03
N GLY A 20 -6.16 -9.86 -6.65
CA GLY A 20 -7.20 -10.31 -7.56
C GLY A 20 -8.57 -10.31 -6.90
N VAL A 21 -9.63 -10.38 -7.73
CA VAL A 21 -11.01 -10.49 -7.23
C VAL A 21 -11.47 -11.94 -7.38
N PHE A 22 -11.82 -12.56 -6.26
CA PHE A 22 -12.44 -13.88 -6.24
C PHE A 22 -13.95 -13.75 -6.07
N VAL A 23 -14.71 -14.38 -6.98
CA VAL A 23 -16.17 -14.24 -7.04
C VAL A 23 -16.82 -15.61 -6.83
N GLN A 24 -17.60 -15.74 -5.76
CA GLN A 24 -18.42 -16.91 -5.51
C GLN A 24 -19.75 -16.77 -6.25
N LEU A 25 -19.95 -17.59 -7.28
CA LEU A 25 -21.20 -17.66 -8.03
C LEU A 25 -22.22 -18.56 -7.29
N ALA A 26 -23.50 -18.26 -7.45
CA ALA A 26 -24.57 -19.07 -6.86
C ALA A 26 -24.58 -20.48 -7.47
N SER A 27 -24.63 -21.50 -6.60
CA SER A 27 -24.46 -22.90 -6.97
C SER A 27 -25.76 -23.63 -7.36
N ASP A 28 -26.91 -22.93 -7.46
CA ASP A 28 -28.19 -23.59 -7.75
C ASP A 28 -28.83 -23.14 -9.08
N PRO A 29 -28.72 -23.95 -10.15
CA PRO A 29 -29.33 -23.67 -11.44
C PRO A 29 -30.86 -23.82 -11.44
N LYS A 30 -31.49 -24.44 -10.43
CA LYS A 30 -32.90 -24.89 -10.53
C LYS A 30 -33.95 -23.82 -10.22
N HIS A 31 -33.54 -22.66 -9.69
CA HIS A 31 -34.47 -21.56 -9.36
C HIS A 31 -34.07 -20.20 -9.95
N ILE A 32 -33.17 -20.15 -10.94
CA ILE A 32 -32.80 -18.89 -11.60
C ILE A 32 -33.84 -18.54 -12.68
N LYS A 33 -34.99 -18.03 -12.24
CA LYS A 33 -35.98 -17.39 -13.14
C LYS A 33 -35.63 -15.93 -13.47
N SER A 34 -34.40 -15.48 -13.27
CA SER A 34 -34.01 -14.14 -13.66
C SER A 34 -32.62 -14.12 -14.30
N LYS A 35 -32.48 -13.37 -15.39
CA LYS A 35 -31.22 -13.02 -16.06
C LYS A 35 -30.32 -12.12 -15.17
N SER A 36 -30.40 -12.25 -13.84
CA SER A 36 -29.91 -11.27 -12.87
C SER A 36 -29.35 -11.91 -11.57
N ALA A 37 -28.91 -13.17 -11.60
CA ALA A 37 -28.21 -13.73 -10.45
C ALA A 37 -26.76 -13.20 -10.44
N GLY A 38 -26.54 -12.08 -9.73
CA GLY A 38 -25.20 -11.55 -9.47
C GLY A 38 -24.36 -12.47 -8.58
N PRO A 39 -23.11 -12.09 -8.27
CA PRO A 39 -22.28 -12.82 -7.31
C PRO A 39 -23.00 -13.05 -5.98
N GLN A 40 -22.84 -14.23 -5.39
CA GLN A 40 -23.28 -14.46 -4.01
C GLN A 40 -22.36 -13.73 -3.04
N LYS A 41 -21.04 -13.79 -3.30
CA LYS A 41 -19.99 -13.10 -2.53
C LYS A 41 -18.84 -12.74 -3.45
N SER A 42 -18.15 -11.66 -3.11
CA SER A 42 -16.90 -11.25 -3.76
C SER A 42 -15.86 -10.98 -2.69
N TYR A 43 -14.61 -11.31 -3.00
CA TYR A 43 -13.46 -11.17 -2.12
C TYR A 43 -12.31 -10.56 -2.91
N ILE A 44 -11.45 -9.83 -2.21
CA ILE A 44 -10.12 -9.52 -2.71
C ILE A 44 -9.18 -10.59 -2.14
N ILE A 45 -8.34 -11.15 -2.99
CA ILE A 45 -7.28 -12.09 -2.61
C ILE A 45 -5.93 -11.46 -2.97
N GLU A 46 -4.94 -11.64 -2.11
CA GLU A 46 -3.62 -11.02 -2.27
C GLU A 46 -2.50 -12.04 -2.03
N GLU A 47 -1.31 -11.73 -2.55
CA GLU A 47 -0.08 -12.41 -2.16
C GLU A 47 0.12 -12.28 -0.64
N LYS A 48 0.34 -13.43 0.03
CA LYS A 48 0.60 -13.43 1.47
C LYS A 48 1.97 -12.81 1.73
N ILE A 49 2.00 -11.78 2.57
CA ILE A 49 3.23 -11.21 3.10
C ILE A 49 3.65 -12.06 4.30
N ASP A 50 4.79 -12.73 4.20
CA ASP A 50 5.36 -13.52 5.30
C ASP A 50 6.12 -12.60 6.26
N VAL A 51 5.48 -12.28 7.39
CA VAL A 51 6.08 -11.53 8.50
C VAL A 51 6.65 -12.54 9.50
N PRO A 52 7.96 -12.48 9.84
CA PRO A 52 8.56 -13.30 10.89
C PRO A 52 7.89 -13.10 12.25
N ASP A 53 7.88 -14.13 13.10
CA ASP A 53 7.23 -14.11 14.43
C ASP A 53 7.74 -13.00 15.36
N ASN A 54 8.97 -12.51 15.13
CA ASN A 54 9.61 -11.45 15.92
C ASN A 54 9.57 -10.07 15.24
N ALA A 55 8.71 -9.91 14.23
CA ALA A 55 8.55 -8.67 13.48
C ALA A 55 7.07 -8.33 13.34
N GLU A 56 6.79 -7.09 12.94
CA GLU A 56 5.43 -6.59 12.78
C GLU A 56 5.20 -6.09 11.36
N PHE A 57 3.95 -6.18 10.93
CA PHE A 57 3.49 -5.49 9.72
C PHE A 57 3.50 -3.98 9.98
N ILE A 58 4.10 -3.22 9.07
CA ILE A 58 4.43 -1.82 9.30
C ILE A 58 3.47 -0.93 8.50
N LYS A 59 2.84 0.01 9.19
CA LYS A 59 2.14 1.13 8.55
C LYS A 59 3.09 2.32 8.46
N TYR A 60 3.72 2.51 7.30
CA TYR A 60 4.77 3.52 7.09
C TYR A 60 4.20 4.94 7.05
N ILE A 61 3.04 5.14 6.43
CA ILE A 61 2.39 6.44 6.27
C ILE A 61 0.88 6.26 6.49
N HIS A 62 0.26 7.21 7.20
CA HIS A 62 -1.19 7.23 7.42
C HIS A 62 -1.89 8.06 6.33
N ASN A 63 -3.03 7.62 5.80
CA ASN A 63 -3.79 8.39 4.79
C ASN A 63 -4.15 9.85 5.18
N GLY A 64 -4.28 10.12 6.48
CA GLY A 64 -4.54 11.45 7.05
C GLY A 64 -3.29 12.31 7.34
N SER A 65 -2.08 11.81 7.09
CA SER A 65 -0.83 12.55 7.38
C SER A 65 0.26 12.23 6.35
N PRO A 66 0.88 13.24 5.70
CA PRO A 66 1.96 13.00 4.74
C PRO A 66 3.32 12.75 5.41
N ARG A 67 3.36 12.52 6.73
CA ARG A 67 4.59 12.33 7.51
C ARG A 67 4.82 10.85 7.80
N PRO A 68 6.08 10.43 8.04
CA PRO A 68 6.37 9.09 8.53
C PRO A 68 5.57 8.81 9.79
N ASN A 69 5.00 7.61 9.88
CA ASN A 69 4.30 7.12 11.05
C ASN A 69 5.24 6.41 12.05
N LEU A 70 6.54 6.43 11.79
CA LEU A 70 7.59 5.76 12.56
C LEU A 70 8.51 6.79 13.24
N SER A 71 9.09 6.41 14.37
CA SER A 71 10.11 7.20 15.06
C SER A 71 11.46 7.10 14.32
N HIS A 72 12.37 8.05 14.57
CA HIS A 72 13.64 8.13 13.85
C HIS A 72 14.60 6.95 14.12
N ASP A 73 14.40 6.25 15.23
CA ASP A 73 15.15 5.06 15.65
C ASP A 73 14.58 3.75 15.10
N ASP A 74 13.41 3.80 14.45
CA ASP A 74 12.79 2.63 13.83
C ASP A 74 13.57 2.22 12.56
N PRO A 75 13.93 0.93 12.38
CA PRO A 75 14.61 0.46 11.18
C PRO A 75 13.86 0.76 9.87
N GLY A 76 12.52 0.82 9.90
CA GLY A 76 11.66 1.15 8.77
C GLY A 76 11.53 2.65 8.49
N TYR A 77 12.11 3.53 9.33
CA TYR A 77 11.95 4.98 9.19
C TYR A 77 12.46 5.52 7.85
N ASN A 78 13.60 5.03 7.37
CA ASN A 78 14.14 5.44 6.06
C ASN A 78 13.22 5.02 4.91
N THR A 79 12.57 3.86 5.00
CA THR A 79 11.54 3.42 4.05
C THR A 79 10.33 4.36 4.10
N ALA A 80 9.89 4.76 5.29
CA ALA A 80 8.80 5.72 5.45
C ALA A 80 9.16 7.10 4.85
N LEU A 81 10.38 7.60 5.05
CA LEU A 81 10.85 8.84 4.44
C LEU A 81 10.88 8.76 2.91
N PHE A 82 11.38 7.65 2.37
CA PHE A 82 11.36 7.41 0.93
C PHE A 82 9.93 7.44 0.38
N LEU A 83 8.99 6.76 1.04
CA LEU A 83 7.58 6.73 0.65
C LEU A 83 6.91 8.12 0.76
N CYS A 84 7.29 8.95 1.75
CA CYS A 84 6.84 10.33 1.83
C CYS A 84 7.31 11.15 0.62
N ALA A 85 8.55 10.93 0.18
CA ALA A 85 9.08 11.56 -1.02
C ALA A 85 8.35 11.06 -2.28
N VAL A 86 8.08 9.75 -2.39
CA VAL A 86 7.29 9.17 -3.50
C VAL A 86 5.90 9.79 -3.55
N GLN A 87 5.20 9.89 -2.41
CA GLN A 87 3.89 10.53 -2.31
C GLN A 87 3.93 11.98 -2.81
N HIS A 88 4.93 12.75 -2.39
CA HIS A 88 5.10 14.14 -2.83
C HIS A 88 5.39 14.24 -4.34
N ILE A 89 6.28 13.40 -4.86
CA ILE A 89 6.62 13.36 -6.29
C ILE A 89 5.39 13.01 -7.12
N GLN A 90 4.62 11.99 -6.73
CA GLN A 90 3.37 11.63 -7.38
C GLN A 90 2.41 12.82 -7.42
N TYR A 91 2.18 13.48 -6.29
CA TYR A 91 1.31 14.65 -6.23
C TYR A 91 1.76 15.76 -7.18
N VAL A 92 3.05 16.07 -7.27
CA VAL A 92 3.57 17.07 -8.21
C VAL A 92 3.39 16.62 -9.66
N LYS A 93 3.73 15.36 -9.96
CA LYS A 93 3.72 14.79 -11.32
C LYS A 93 2.32 14.59 -11.88
N THR A 94 1.33 14.37 -11.03
CA THR A 94 -0.09 14.28 -11.40
C THR A 94 -0.77 15.65 -11.44
N HIS A 95 0.00 16.75 -11.48
CA HIS A 95 -0.54 18.12 -11.43
C HIS A 95 -1.44 18.38 -10.22
N ARG A 96 -1.08 17.80 -9.08
CA ARG A 96 -1.79 17.94 -7.80
C ARG A 96 -3.18 17.28 -7.78
N LEU A 97 -3.44 16.37 -8.72
CA LEU A 97 -4.74 15.69 -8.83
C LEU A 97 -4.80 14.39 -8.04
N ALA A 98 -3.69 13.66 -7.93
CA ALA A 98 -3.68 12.35 -7.29
C ALA A 98 -2.33 11.99 -6.65
N TYR A 99 -2.37 11.21 -5.59
CA TYR A 99 -1.20 10.54 -5.03
C TYR A 99 -1.59 9.26 -4.31
N VAL A 100 -0.65 8.34 -4.14
CA VAL A 100 -0.83 7.15 -3.32
C VAL A 100 -0.46 7.47 -1.87
N SER A 101 -1.26 6.97 -0.94
CA SER A 101 -1.10 7.11 0.51
C SER A 101 -1.39 5.78 1.20
N ASP A 102 -1.41 5.77 2.53
CA ASP A 102 -1.64 4.57 3.34
C ASP A 102 -0.64 3.44 3.03
N PHE A 103 0.60 3.81 2.75
CA PHE A 103 1.64 2.83 2.48
C PHE A 103 1.91 1.97 3.71
N GLN A 104 1.71 0.67 3.56
CA GLN A 104 1.85 -0.32 4.61
C GLN A 104 2.29 -1.67 4.04
N GLY A 105 3.00 -2.47 4.83
CA GLY A 105 3.64 -3.67 4.33
C GLY A 105 4.69 -4.27 5.25
N TYR A 106 5.48 -5.19 4.72
CA TYR A 106 6.66 -5.74 5.39
C TYR A 106 7.73 -6.13 4.36
N GLY A 107 9.01 -5.93 4.70
CA GLY A 107 10.12 -6.14 3.77
C GLY A 107 9.96 -5.29 2.51
N GLU A 108 9.98 -5.94 1.35
CA GLU A 108 9.89 -5.31 0.03
C GLU A 108 8.44 -5.21 -0.49
N LEU A 109 7.46 -5.71 0.28
CA LEU A 109 6.06 -5.82 -0.15
C LEU A 109 5.18 -4.78 0.52
N LEU A 110 4.45 -4.03 -0.30
CA LEU A 110 3.40 -3.09 0.10
C LEU A 110 2.02 -3.67 -0.26
N THR A 111 1.00 -3.32 0.50
CA THR A 111 -0.39 -3.67 0.17
C THR A 111 -1.37 -2.58 0.59
N ASP A 112 -2.62 -2.70 0.14
CA ASP A 112 -3.79 -2.02 0.66
C ASP A 112 -3.61 -0.49 0.77
N ALA A 113 -3.03 0.11 -0.27
CA ALA A 113 -2.81 1.54 -0.34
C ALA A 113 -4.06 2.30 -0.81
N GLN A 114 -4.14 3.56 -0.43
CA GLN A 114 -5.24 4.45 -0.75
C GLN A 114 -4.80 5.51 -1.76
N ILE A 115 -5.46 5.58 -2.92
CA ILE A 115 -5.30 6.70 -3.84
C ILE A 115 -6.13 7.89 -3.32
N MET A 116 -5.46 9.01 -3.09
CA MET A 116 -6.05 10.27 -2.68
C MET A 116 -6.21 11.15 -3.91
N THR A 117 -7.41 11.64 -4.15
CA THR A 117 -7.72 12.62 -5.20
C THR A 117 -8.33 13.88 -4.58
N SER A 118 -8.05 15.05 -5.16
CA SER A 118 -8.88 16.23 -4.87
C SER A 118 -10.20 16.08 -5.63
N PRO A 119 -11.38 16.36 -5.03
CA PRO A 119 -12.53 16.78 -5.82
C PRO A 119 -12.26 18.13 -6.50
#